data_AF-A0A8T4DTH7-F1
#
_entry.id   AF-A0A8T4DTH7-F1
#
_cell.length_a   1.000
_cell.length_b   1.000
_cell.length_c   1.000
_cell.angle_alpha   90.00
_cell.angle_beta   90.00
_cell.angle_gamma   90.00
#
_symmetry.space_group_name_H-M   'P 1'
#
loop_
_entity.id
_entity.type
_entity.pdbx_description
1 polymer ?
#
loop_
_entity_poly.entity_id
_entity_poly.type
_entity_poly.pdbx_seq_one_letter_code
_entity_poly.pdbx_strand_id
1 'polypeptide(L)'
;MTNQESVSIKKAIDDLLQTHIFKELSKENDPEFTKQLALWLVRYILVLASMKSSFQISFEEALLNLHGERYRKIIEITEKTFHNDQDPSENENSYIR
;
A
#
# COMPACT_ATOMS: atom_id res chain seq x y z
N MET A 1 -5.73 -16.45 -27.57
CA MET A 1 -4.57 -15.60 -27.22
C MET A 1 -5.12 -14.38 -26.50
N THR A 2 -5.16 -14.42 -25.18
CA THR A 2 -5.52 -13.26 -24.36
C THR A 2 -4.39 -12.26 -24.47
N ASN A 3 -4.60 -11.17 -25.23
CA ASN A 3 -3.71 -10.01 -25.22
C ASN A 3 -3.69 -9.47 -23.78
N GLN A 4 -2.68 -9.85 -23.01
CA GLN A 4 -2.36 -9.17 -21.77
C GLN A 4 -1.88 -7.78 -22.19
N GLU A 5 -2.77 -6.78 -22.13
CA GLU A 5 -2.37 -5.39 -22.20
C GLU A 5 -1.34 -5.16 -21.10
N SER A 6 -0.07 -5.06 -21.49
CA SER A 6 0.99 -4.70 -20.55
C SER A 6 0.67 -3.30 -20.05
N VAL A 7 0.20 -3.19 -18.80
CA VAL A 7 0.01 -1.89 -18.16
C VAL A 7 1.36 -1.18 -18.16
N SER A 8 1.44 -0.06 -18.88
CA SER A 8 2.66 0.75 -18.91
C SER A 8 2.96 1.25 -17.49
N ILE A 9 4.21 1.12 -17.04
CA ILE A 9 4.68 1.68 -15.76
C ILE A 9 4.30 3.16 -15.64
N LYS A 10 4.39 3.90 -16.75
CA LYS A 10 3.98 5.31 -16.81
C LYS A 10 2.50 5.47 -16.47
N LYS A 11 1.62 4.64 -17.05
CA LYS A 11 0.19 4.67 -16.77
C LYS A 11 -0.11 4.33 -15.32
N ALA A 12 0.57 3.34 -14.73
CA ALA A 12 0.41 3.01 -13.32
C ALA A 12 0.80 4.17 -12.38
N ILE A 13 1.87 4.91 -12.72
CA ILE A 13 2.28 6.12 -11.99
C ILE A 13 1.22 7.23 -12.15
N ASP A 14 0.78 7.47 -13.39
CA ASP A 14 -0.23 8.49 -13.68
C ASP A 14 -1.54 8.19 -12.94
N ASP A 15 -1.99 6.93 -12.95
CA ASP A 15 -3.18 6.46 -12.23
C ASP A 15 -3.02 6.62 -10.70
N LEU A 16 -1.85 6.29 -10.14
CA LEU A 16 -1.54 6.51 -8.72
C LEU A 16 -1.62 7.98 -8.33
N LEU A 17 -1.07 8.88 -9.14
CA LEU A 17 -1.13 10.33 -8.91
C LEU A 17 -2.56 10.87 -8.96
N GLN A 18 -3.48 10.19 -9.63
CA GLN A 18 -4.90 10.56 -9.65
C GLN A 18 -5.71 10.05 -8.45
N THR A 19 -5.14 9.20 -7.60
CA THR A 19 -5.81 8.70 -6.39
C THR A 19 -6.02 9.81 -5.36
N HIS A 20 -7.06 9.67 -4.52
CA HIS A 20 -7.34 10.61 -3.45
C HIS A 20 -6.15 10.78 -2.50
N ILE A 21 -5.47 9.68 -2.15
CA ILE A 21 -4.30 9.70 -1.25
C ILE A 21 -3.18 10.57 -1.82
N PHE A 22 -2.80 10.36 -3.09
CA PHE A 22 -1.74 11.16 -3.71
C PHE A 22 -2.16 12.61 -3.97
N LYS A 23 -3.46 12.86 -4.21
CA LYS A 23 -4.00 14.21 -4.27
C LYS A 23 -3.86 14.94 -2.94
N GLU A 24 -4.21 14.32 -1.82
CA GLU A 24 -3.99 14.93 -0.49
C GLU A 24 -2.51 15.15 -0.20
N LEU A 25 -1.65 14.16 -0.47
CA LEU A 25 -0.20 14.32 -0.30
C LEU A 25 0.37 15.46 -1.15
N SER A 26 -0.14 15.67 -2.36
CA SER A 26 0.29 16.77 -3.24
C SER A 26 -0.14 18.17 -2.77
N LYS A 27 -1.12 18.27 -1.86
CA LYS A 27 -1.52 19.57 -1.27
C LYS A 27 -0.56 20.01 -0.19
N GLU A 28 -0.04 19.06 0.58
CA GLU A 28 0.87 19.30 1.71
C GLU A 28 2.34 19.31 1.31
N ASN A 29 2.68 18.69 0.16
CA ASN A 29 4.04 18.55 -0.33
C ASN A 29 4.20 19.15 -1.73
N ASP A 30 5.44 19.34 -2.17
CA ASP A 30 5.67 19.78 -3.53
C ASP A 30 5.30 18.68 -4.56
N PRO A 31 4.84 19.06 -5.77
CA PRO A 31 4.41 18.08 -6.78
C PRO A 31 5.50 17.08 -7.21
N GLU A 32 6.77 17.47 -7.16
CA GLU A 32 7.87 16.59 -7.55
C GLU A 32 8.10 15.52 -6.48
N PHE A 33 8.04 15.87 -5.19
CA PHE A 33 8.07 14.92 -4.09
C PHE A 33 6.97 13.85 -4.25
N THR A 34 5.73 14.27 -4.49
CA THR A 34 4.60 13.34 -4.65
C THR A 34 4.78 12.42 -5.86
N LYS A 35 5.33 12.94 -6.97
CA LYS A 35 5.68 12.14 -8.15
C LYS A 35 6.80 11.14 -7.87
N GLN A 36 7.85 11.54 -7.15
CA GLN A 36 8.92 10.64 -6.73
C GLN A 36 8.39 9.54 -5.81
N LEU A 37 7.49 9.88 -4.88
CA LEU A 37 6.83 8.90 -4.02
C LEU A 37 6.02 7.88 -4.83
N ALA A 38 5.28 8.30 -5.86
CA ALA A 38 4.54 7.39 -6.73
C ALA A 38 5.48 6.44 -7.49
N LEU A 39 6.58 6.98 -8.02
CA LEU A 39 7.65 6.19 -8.65
C LEU A 39 8.24 5.14 -7.71
N TRP A 40 8.52 5.52 -6.47
CA TRP A 40 9.08 4.62 -5.46
C TRP A 40 8.09 3.51 -5.10
N LEU A 41 6.80 3.84 -4.93
CA LEU A 41 5.75 2.88 -4.64
C LEU A 41 5.61 1.85 -5.77
N VAL A 42 5.59 2.29 -7.03
CA VAL A 42 5.52 1.38 -8.19
C VAL A 42 6.74 0.45 -8.24
N ARG A 43 7.95 1.00 -8.04
CA ARG A 43 9.18 0.17 -7.99
C ARG A 43 9.10 -0.86 -6.86
N TYR A 44 8.62 -0.46 -5.69
CA TYR A 44 8.48 -1.34 -4.54
C TYR A 44 7.49 -2.49 -4.84
N ILE A 45 6.33 -2.19 -5.43
CA ILE A 45 5.35 -3.19 -5.86
C ILE A 45 5.96 -4.15 -6.88
N LEU A 46 6.72 -3.66 -7.85
CA LEU A 46 7.36 -4.51 -8.86
C LEU A 46 8.40 -5.46 -8.25
N VAL A 47 9.15 -5.02 -7.24
CA VAL A 47 10.08 -5.88 -6.49
C VAL A 47 9.32 -6.98 -5.74
N LEU A 48 8.23 -6.64 -5.06
CA LEU A 48 7.43 -7.64 -4.34
C LEU A 48 6.74 -8.63 -5.30
N ALA A 49 6.25 -8.14 -6.44
CA ALA A 49 5.65 -8.98 -7.47
C ALA A 49 6.68 -9.95 -8.07
N SER A 50 7.90 -9.49 -8.33
CA SER A 50 8.97 -10.37 -8.82
C SER A 50 9.34 -11.42 -7.77
N MET A 51 9.45 -11.04 -6.49
CA MET A 51 9.69 -11.99 -5.40
C MET A 51 8.64 -13.10 -5.32
N LYS A 52 7.35 -12.75 -5.42
CA LYS A 52 6.26 -13.73 -5.46
C LYS A 52 6.36 -14.67 -6.67
N SER A 53 6.64 -14.11 -7.85
CA SER A 53 6.72 -14.89 -9.09
C SER A 53 7.95 -15.81 -9.16
N SER A 54 9.10 -15.35 -8.65
CA SER A 54 10.38 -16.04 -8.79
C SER A 54 10.69 -16.97 -7.62
N PHE A 55 10.26 -16.63 -6.40
CA PHE A 55 10.61 -17.36 -5.19
C PHE A 55 9.40 -17.96 -4.46
N GLN A 56 8.17 -17.74 -4.95
CA GLN A 56 6.92 -18.20 -4.32
C GLN A 56 6.74 -17.72 -2.87
N ILE A 57 7.48 -16.68 -2.48
CA ILE A 57 7.41 -16.05 -1.15
C ILE A 57 6.10 -15.28 -1.03
N SER A 58 5.41 -15.40 0.12
CA SER A 58 4.18 -14.64 0.38
C SER A 58 4.47 -13.14 0.56
N PHE A 59 3.43 -12.31 0.52
CA PHE A 59 3.61 -10.87 0.76
C PHE A 59 4.12 -10.62 2.19
N GLU A 60 3.58 -11.33 3.17
CA GLU A 60 3.98 -11.25 4.58
C GLU A 60 5.42 -11.70 4.79
N GLU A 61 5.84 -12.79 4.15
CA GLU A 61 7.21 -13.29 4.23
C GLU A 61 8.19 -12.34 3.52
N ALA A 62 7.80 -11.73 2.40
CA ALA A 62 8.60 -10.69 1.75
C ALA A 62 8.76 -9.45 2.64
N LEU A 63 7.69 -9.02 3.32
CA LEU A 63 7.74 -7.91 4.26
C LEU A 63 8.59 -8.24 5.49
N LEU A 64 8.48 -9.47 6.03
CA LEU A 64 9.33 -9.95 7.13
C LEU A 64 10.81 -9.97 6.71
N ASN A 65 11.12 -10.44 5.50
CA ASN A 65 12.49 -10.48 4.99
C ASN A 65 13.09 -9.08 4.76
N LEU A 66 12.28 -8.10 4.33
CA LEU A 66 12.73 -6.74 4.07
C LEU A 66 12.85 -5.87 5.33
N HIS A 67 11.90 -6.01 6.26
CA HIS A 67 11.75 -5.09 7.40
C HIS A 67 11.99 -5.76 8.76
N GLY A 68 12.24 -7.06 8.79
CA GLY A 68 12.27 -7.85 10.03
C GLY A 68 10.93 -7.78 10.77
N GLU A 69 10.95 -8.05 12.08
CA GLU A 69 9.76 -8.02 12.95
C GLU A 69 9.00 -6.68 12.95
N ARG A 70 9.62 -5.58 12.50
CA ARG A 70 8.97 -4.27 12.39
C ARG A 70 7.85 -4.26 11.36
N TYR A 71 7.82 -5.20 10.41
CA TYR A 71 6.73 -5.29 9.43
C TYR A 71 5.36 -5.50 10.08
N ARG A 72 5.29 -6.12 11.27
CA ARG A 72 4.03 -6.26 12.02
C ARG A 72 3.40 -4.91 12.35
N LYS A 73 4.21 -3.88 12.58
CA LYS A 73 3.71 -2.52 12.81
C LYS A 73 3.13 -1.90 11.54
N ILE A 74 3.71 -2.21 10.38
CA ILE A 74 3.19 -1.79 9.07
C ILE A 74 1.80 -2.42 8.88
N ILE A 75 1.66 -3.73 9.10
CA ILE A 75 0.38 -4.43 9.01
C ILE A 75 -0.64 -3.83 9.99
N GLU A 76 -0.28 -3.65 11.26
CA GLU A 76 -1.18 -3.07 12.26
C GLU A 76 -1.69 -1.67 11.86
N ILE A 77 -0.81 -0.81 11.35
CA ILE A 77 -1.20 0.55 10.89
C ILE A 77 -2.09 0.45 9.66
N THR A 78 -1.74 -0.40 8.69
CA THR A 78 -2.53 -0.61 7.47
C THR A 78 -3.93 -1.13 7.83
N GLU A 79 -4.02 -2.15 8.67
CA GLU A 79 -5.31 -2.69 9.14
C GLU A 79 -6.15 -1.62 9.83
N LYS A 80 -5.58 -0.87 10.77
CA LYS A 80 -6.28 0.25 11.43
C LYS A 80 -6.74 1.33 10.46
N THR A 81 -5.94 1.63 9.45
CA THR A 81 -6.26 2.68 8.47
C THR A 81 -7.40 2.26 7.54
N PHE A 82 -7.45 0.98 7.15
CA PHE A 82 -8.41 0.49 6.14
C PHE A 82 -9.61 -0.29 6.72
N HIS A 83 -9.59 -0.71 7.99
CA HIS A 83 -10.72 -1.35 8.67
C HIS A 83 -11.54 -0.40 9.55
N ASN A 84 -11.09 0.85 9.77
CA ASN A 84 -11.86 1.85 10.51
C ASN A 84 -13.09 2.40 9.76
N ASP A 85 -13.32 2.00 8.50
CA ASP A 85 -14.54 2.32 7.75
C ASP A 85 -15.69 1.31 7.99
N GLN A 86 -15.52 0.34 8.89
CA GLN A 86 -16.60 -0.55 9.35
C GLN A 86 -16.88 -0.36 10.85
N ASP A 87 -17.95 0.40 11.12
CA ASP A 87 -18.69 0.57 12.38
C ASP A 87 -18.10 1.45 13.52
N PRO A 88 -18.70 2.65 13.75
CA PRO A 88 -18.86 3.22 15.06
C PRO A 88 -20.33 3.08 15.49
N SER A 89 -20.86 1.85 15.54
CA SER A 89 -22.05 1.56 16.35
C SER A 89 -21.62 0.80 17.60
N GLU A 90 -21.25 1.60 18.60
CA GLU A 90 -21.42 1.37 20.03
C GLU A 90 -21.79 -0.07 20.44
N ASN A 91 -20.77 -0.91 20.62
CA ASN A 91 -20.81 -1.84 21.76
C ASN A 91 -20.04 -1.17 22.89
N GLU A 92 -20.71 -0.25 23.58
CA GLU A 92 -20.48 0.01 24.99
C GLU A 92 -20.69 -1.30 25.77
N ASN A 93 -19.73 -2.21 25.68
CA ASN A 93 -19.54 -3.22 26.70
C ASN A 93 -18.89 -2.50 27.88
N SER A 94 -19.75 -1.87 28.67
CA SER A 94 -19.50 -1.56 30.07
C SER A 94 -19.03 -2.83 30.77
N TYR A 95 -17.70 -2.97 30.89
CA TYR A 95 -17.10 -3.82 31.89
C TYR A 95 -16.56 -2.95 33.02
N ILE A 96 -17.44 -2.79 34.02
CA ILE A 96 -17.13 -2.77 35.45
C ILE A 96 -16.45 -1.51 36.00
N ARG A 97 -17.26 -0.67 36.67
CA ARG A 97 -17.26 -0.62 38.14
C ARG A 97 -18.63 -0.24 38.72
#